data_AF-A0A7J8N7V0-F1
#
_entry.id   AF-A0A7J8N7V0-F1
#
_cell.length_a   1.000
_cell.length_b   1.000
_cell.length_c   1.000
_cell.angle_alpha   90.00
_cell.angle_beta   90.00
_cell.angle_gamma   90.00
#
_symmetry.space_group_name_H-M   'P 1'
#
loop_
_entity.id
_entity.type
_entity.pdbx_description
1 polymer ?
#
loop_
_entity_poly.entity_id
_entity_poly.type
_entity_poly.pdbx_seq_one_letter_code
_entity_poly.pdbx_strand_id
1 'polypeptide(L)'
;MSTSPSVTELQVENFTFPPTVKPPGSTKTLFLGGAGDRGLEIQGKFIKFTAIGVYLEDSAVNCLGVKWKGKSAVELTESIEFFRDVVTGDFEKFIRVTMILPLTGQQYSEK
;
A
#
# COMPACT_ATOMS: atom_id res chain seq x y z
N MET A 1 2.11 -9.53 -23.34
CA MET A 1 2.07 -9.73 -21.89
C MET A 1 2.89 -8.61 -21.27
N SER A 2 2.30 -7.77 -20.42
CA SER A 2 3.03 -6.72 -19.71
C SER A 2 4.00 -7.35 -18.74
N THR A 3 5.26 -6.93 -18.78
CA THR A 3 6.28 -7.32 -17.78
C THR A 3 5.90 -6.72 -16.43
N SER A 4 5.88 -7.54 -15.38
CA SER A 4 5.65 -7.08 -14.01
C SER A 4 6.70 -6.03 -13.62
N PRO A 5 6.31 -4.96 -12.90
CA PRO A 5 7.24 -3.92 -12.50
C PRO A 5 8.31 -4.48 -11.55
N SER A 6 9.56 -4.08 -11.78
CA SER A 6 10.68 -4.41 -10.89
C SER A 6 10.65 -3.47 -9.68
N VAL A 7 10.08 -3.95 -8.58
CA VAL A 7 10.04 -3.24 -7.28
C VAL A 7 10.84 -4.01 -6.24
N THR A 8 11.31 -3.33 -5.20
CA THR A 8 12.08 -3.92 -4.09
C THR A 8 11.17 -4.24 -2.92
N GLU A 9 11.63 -5.11 -2.01
CA GLU A 9 11.00 -5.25 -0.70
C GLU A 9 11.15 -3.97 0.13
N LEU A 10 10.25 -3.80 1.10
CA LEU A 10 10.32 -2.74 2.11
C LEU A 10 10.27 -3.34 3.51
N GLN A 11 11.05 -2.78 4.42
CA GLN A 11 10.97 -3.09 5.86
C GLN A 11 10.30 -1.93 6.58
N VAL A 12 9.30 -2.25 7.41
CA VAL A 12 8.64 -1.30 8.30
C VAL A 12 8.67 -1.89 9.69
N GLU A 13 9.41 -1.24 10.60
CA GLU A 13 9.82 -1.85 11.87
C GLU A 13 10.51 -3.20 11.62
N ASN A 14 10.02 -4.28 12.23
CA ASN A 14 10.56 -5.63 12.07
C ASN A 14 9.77 -6.46 11.03
N PHE A 15 8.92 -5.83 10.21
CA PHE A 15 8.07 -6.51 9.24
C PHE A 15 8.58 -6.31 7.81
N THR A 16 8.79 -7.42 7.10
CA THR A 16 9.17 -7.42 5.69
C THR A 16 7.95 -7.49 4.78
N PHE A 17 7.84 -6.50 3.90
CA PHE A 17 6.90 -6.45 2.78
C PHE A 17 7.61 -6.91 1.51
N PRO A 18 7.38 -8.15 1.05
CA PRO A 18 8.02 -8.66 -0.16
C PRO A 18 7.58 -7.84 -1.38
N PRO A 19 8.37 -7.82 -2.46
CA PRO A 19 8.09 -7.03 -3.65
C PRO A 19 6.83 -7.52 -4.39
N THR A 20 6.42 -8.77 -4.20
CA THR A 20 5.21 -9.34 -4.80
C THR A 20 4.47 -10.25 -3.82
N VAL A 21 3.16 -10.38 -4.00
CA VAL A 21 2.30 -11.29 -3.24
C VAL A 21 1.18 -11.86 -4.12
N LYS A 22 0.64 -13.01 -3.71
CA LYS A 22 -0.58 -13.59 -4.26
C LYS A 22 -1.69 -13.54 -3.20
N PRO A 23 -2.67 -12.64 -3.32
CA PRO A 23 -3.74 -12.50 -2.33
C PRO A 23 -4.55 -13.80 -2.18
N PRO A 24 -5.02 -14.14 -0.96
CA PRO A 24 -6.00 -15.21 -0.78
C PRO A 24 -7.26 -14.92 -1.62
N GLY A 25 -7.72 -15.90 -2.39
CA GLY A 25 -8.88 -15.74 -3.28
C GLY A 25 -8.59 -15.11 -4.63
N SER A 26 -7.35 -14.71 -4.91
CA SER A 26 -6.92 -14.22 -6.23
C SER A 26 -5.99 -15.19 -6.94
N THR A 27 -6.11 -15.25 -8.26
CA THR A 27 -5.13 -15.93 -9.12
C THR A 27 -3.99 -15.01 -9.53
N LYS A 28 -4.10 -13.71 -9.26
CA LYS A 28 -3.15 -12.68 -9.70
C LYS A 28 -1.99 -12.52 -8.73
N THR A 29 -0.83 -12.18 -9.27
CA THR A 29 0.31 -11.69 -8.50
C THR A 29 0.28 -10.17 -8.53
N LEU A 30 0.38 -9.54 -7.37
CA LEU A 30 0.37 -8.09 -7.20
C LEU A 30 1.76 -7.64 -6.73
N PHE A 31 2.19 -6.47 -7.17
CA PHE A 31 3.47 -5.87 -6.78
C PHE A 31 3.29 -4.88 -5.62
N LEU A 32 4.34 -4.67 -4.83
CA LEU A 32 4.35 -3.72 -3.72
C LEU A 32 4.35 -2.28 -4.25
N GLY A 33 3.23 -1.57 -4.06
CA GLY A 33 3.13 -0.15 -4.39
C GLY A 33 3.72 0.76 -3.31
N GLY A 34 3.67 0.33 -2.05
CA GLY A 34 4.29 1.02 -0.93
C GLY A 34 4.01 0.36 0.41
N ALA A 35 4.81 0.71 1.42
CA ALA A 35 4.59 0.29 2.80
C ALA A 35 4.94 1.42 3.77
N GLY A 36 4.27 1.45 4.93
CA GLY A 36 4.52 2.44 5.97
C GLY A 36 3.88 2.05 7.30
N ASP A 37 4.24 2.76 8.37
CA ASP A 37 3.61 2.57 9.68
C ASP A 37 2.41 3.50 9.88
N ARG A 38 1.47 3.04 10.71
CA ARG A 38 0.31 3.81 11.14
C ARG A 38 0.21 3.73 12.67
N GLY A 39 0.04 4.90 13.27
CA GLY A 39 0.02 5.08 14.71
C GLY A 39 -0.97 6.14 15.15
N LEU A 40 -1.03 6.38 16.46
CA LEU A 40 -1.83 7.43 17.09
C LEU A 40 -0.92 8.29 17.97
N GLU A 41 -1.25 9.57 18.08
CA GLU A 41 -0.61 10.45 19.03
C GLU A 41 -1.26 10.28 20.41
N ILE A 42 -0.47 9.83 21.39
CA ILE A 42 -0.91 9.59 22.76
C ILE A 42 0.04 10.33 23.68
N GLN A 43 -0.48 11.30 24.42
CA GLN A 43 0.31 12.12 25.36
C GLN A 43 1.55 12.78 24.71
N GLY A 44 1.40 13.29 23.49
CA GLY A 44 2.49 13.96 22.74
C GLY A 44 3.55 13.02 22.17
N LYS A 45 3.33 11.70 22.21
CA LYS A 45 4.17 10.70 21.57
C LYS A 45 3.39 9.99 20.47
N PHE A 46 4.01 9.85 19.29
CA PHE A 46 3.46 9.01 18.23
C PHE A 46 3.74 7.54 18.54
N ILE A 47 2.68 6.77 18.79
CA ILE A 47 2.73 5.34 19.09
C ILE A 47 2.27 4.56 17.85
N LYS A 48 3.17 3.75 17.29
CA LYS A 48 2.92 2.91 16.12
C LYS A 48 2.15 1.66 16.52
N PHE A 49 1.04 1.39 15.84
CA PHE A 49 0.21 0.20 16.10
C PHE A 49 0.32 -0.83 14.99
N THR A 50 0.44 -0.39 13.75
CA THR A 50 0.40 -1.27 12.59
C THR A 50 1.44 -0.87 11.55
N ALA A 51 2.01 -1.85 10.87
CA ALA A 51 2.68 -1.66 9.58
C ALA A 51 1.72 -2.09 8.47
N ILE A 52 1.63 -1.29 7.40
CA ILE A 52 0.68 -1.46 6.30
C ILE A 52 1.44 -1.54 5.00
N GLY A 53 1.19 -2.57 4.20
CA GLY A 53 1.65 -2.71 2.83
C GLY A 53 0.48 -2.65 1.85
N VAL A 54 0.64 -1.90 0.78
CA VAL A 54 -0.34 -1.76 -0.30
C VAL A 54 0.23 -2.39 -1.55
N TYR A 55 -0.49 -3.36 -2.08
CA TYR A 55 -0.14 -4.10 -3.28
C TYR A 55 -1.13 -3.81 -4.39
N LEU A 56 -0.62 -3.65 -5.61
CA LEU A 56 -1.40 -3.32 -6.80
C LEU A 56 -1.15 -4.35 -7.90
N GLU A 57 -2.17 -4.62 -8.71
CA GLU A 57 -2.02 -5.45 -9.91
C GLU A 57 -1.17 -4.74 -10.97
N ASP A 58 -0.41 -5.50 -11.76
CA ASP A 58 0.48 -4.97 -12.81
C ASP A 58 -0.20 -3.99 -13.79
N SER A 59 -1.49 -4.19 -14.07
CA SER A 59 -2.30 -3.30 -14.92
C SER A 59 -2.41 -1.88 -14.37
N ALA A 60 -2.23 -1.67 -13.06
CA ALA A 60 -2.25 -0.37 -12.41
C ALA A 60 -1.21 0.60 -13.01
N VAL A 61 -0.04 0.10 -13.42
CA VAL A 61 1.01 0.93 -14.01
C VAL A 61 0.53 1.58 -15.31
N ASN A 62 -0.11 0.80 -16.18
CA ASN A 62 -0.66 1.31 -17.43
C ASN A 62 -1.88 2.19 -17.18
N CYS A 63 -2.77 1.79 -16.27
CA CYS A 63 -3.97 2.55 -15.94
C CYS A 63 -3.64 3.95 -15.38
N LEU A 64 -2.73 4.03 -14.41
CA LEU A 64 -2.31 5.29 -13.79
C LEU A 64 -1.39 6.10 -14.72
N GLY A 65 -0.56 5.43 -15.51
CA GLY A 65 0.41 6.04 -16.41
C GLY A 65 -0.20 6.98 -17.46
N VAL A 66 -1.48 6.82 -17.82
CA VAL A 66 -2.17 7.70 -18.77
C VAL A 66 -2.20 9.16 -18.27
N LYS A 67 -2.42 9.35 -16.96
CA LYS A 67 -2.58 10.68 -16.34
C LYS A 67 -1.34 11.11 -15.54
N TRP A 68 -0.67 10.15 -14.89
CA TRP A 68 0.31 10.44 -13.84
C TRP A 68 1.76 10.29 -14.28
N LYS A 69 2.02 9.79 -15.49
CA LYS A 69 3.38 9.64 -16.01
C LYS A 69 4.05 11.00 -16.17
N GLY A 70 5.31 11.10 -15.73
CA GLY A 70 6.12 12.32 -15.82
C GLY A 70 5.94 13.28 -14.64
N LYS A 71 5.01 13.01 -13.72
CA LYS A 71 4.88 13.73 -12.45
C LYS A 71 5.98 13.30 -11.47
N SER A 72 6.51 14.26 -10.73
CA SER A 72 7.45 14.02 -9.65
C SER A 72 6.76 13.36 -8.46
N ALA A 73 7.54 12.70 -7.59
CA ALA A 73 7.01 12.08 -6.38
C ALA A 73 6.31 13.11 -5.46
N VAL A 74 6.82 14.35 -5.39
CA VAL A 74 6.21 15.44 -4.60
C VAL A 74 4.85 15.81 -5.17
N GLU A 75 4.74 16.05 -6.49
CA GLU A 75 3.46 16.35 -7.14
C GLU A 75 2.43 15.24 -6.92
N LEU A 76 2.85 13.97 -6.97
CA LEU A 76 1.95 12.83 -6.73
C LEU A 76 1.52 12.75 -5.27
N THR A 77 2.44 12.99 -4.33
CA THR A 77 2.17 12.96 -2.88
C THR A 77 1.20 14.05 -2.44
N GLU A 78 1.24 15.21 -3.10
CA GLU A 78 0.34 16.33 -2.81
C GLU A 78 -0.99 16.23 -3.57
N SER A 79 -1.15 15.26 -4.48
CA SER A 79 -2.33 15.11 -5.31
C SER A 79 -3.36 14.15 -4.72
N ILE A 80 -4.47 14.70 -4.20
CA ILE A 80 -5.64 13.91 -3.77
C ILE A 80 -6.21 13.08 -4.93
N GLU A 81 -6.17 13.62 -6.14
CA GLU A 81 -6.66 12.93 -7.34
C GLU A 81 -5.83 11.70 -7.68
N PHE A 82 -4.51 11.75 -7.50
CA PHE A 82 -3.65 10.59 -7.73
C PHE A 82 -4.07 9.42 -6.83
N PHE A 83 -4.23 9.69 -5.53
CA PHE A 83 -4.68 8.65 -4.59
C PHE A 83 -6.10 8.18 -4.87
N ARG A 84 -7.00 9.06 -5.32
CA ARG A 84 -8.35 8.66 -5.74
C ARG A 84 -8.29 7.69 -6.93
N ASP A 85 -7.43 7.95 -7.91
CA ASP A 85 -7.26 7.05 -9.07
C ASP A 85 -6.62 5.72 -8.65
N VAL A 86 -5.69 5.72 -7.67
CA VAL A 86 -5.15 4.49 -7.08
C VAL A 86 -6.26 3.68 -6.39
N VAL A 87 -7.15 4.33 -5.63
CA VAL A 87 -8.24 3.66 -4.90
C VAL A 87 -9.30 3.12 -5.86
N THR A 88 -9.72 3.93 -6.83
CA THR A 88 -10.88 3.65 -7.69
C THR A 88 -10.55 3.01 -9.03
N GLY A 89 -9.28 2.98 -9.42
CA GLY A 89 -8.86 2.45 -10.72
C GLY A 89 -9.23 0.98 -10.94
N ASP A 90 -9.44 0.58 -12.19
CA ASP A 90 -9.91 -0.76 -12.55
C ASP A 90 -8.77 -1.79 -12.56
N PHE A 91 -8.28 -2.10 -11.36
CA PHE A 91 -7.24 -3.08 -11.09
C PHE A 91 -7.37 -3.59 -9.66
N GLU A 92 -6.91 -4.81 -9.41
CA GLU A 92 -6.95 -5.42 -8.08
C GLU A 92 -5.98 -4.71 -7.12
N LYS A 93 -6.39 -4.59 -5.86
CA LYS A 93 -5.54 -4.11 -4.77
C LYS A 93 -5.60 -5.11 -3.61
N PHE A 94 -4.49 -5.25 -2.91
CA PHE A 94 -4.43 -6.04 -1.69
C PHE A 94 -3.72 -5.24 -0.61
N ILE A 95 -4.35 -5.14 0.57
CA ILE A 95 -3.83 -4.38 1.70
C ILE A 95 -3.48 -5.37 2.80
N ARG A 96 -2.23 -5.35 3.24
CA ARG A 96 -1.74 -6.20 4.33
C ARG A 96 -1.42 -5.35 5.54
N VAL A 97 -2.17 -5.56 6.62
CA VAL A 97 -1.98 -4.87 7.90
C VAL A 97 -1.39 -5.85 8.91
N THR A 98 -0.23 -5.51 9.47
CA THR A 98 0.47 -6.31 10.48
C THR A 98 0.59 -5.53 11.78
N MET A 99 0.28 -6.18 12.91
CA MET A 99 0.22 -5.54 14.22
C MET A 99 1.62 -5.40 14.82
N ILE A 100 2.07 -4.17 15.05
CA ILE A 100 3.27 -3.84 15.84
C ILE A 100 2.94 -3.97 17.33
N LEU A 101 1.80 -3.40 17.72
CA LEU A 101 1.22 -3.53 19.06
C LEU A 101 -0.11 -4.27 18.98
N PRO A 102 -0.48 -5.05 20.01
CA PRO A 102 -1.70 -5.84 19.98
C PRO A 102 -2.94 -4.95 19.90
N LEU A 103 -3.83 -5.27 18.96
CA LEU A 103 -5.18 -4.74 18.86
C LEU A 103 -6.16 -5.91 18.76
N THR A 104 -7.27 -5.82 19.48
CA THR A 104 -8.41 -6.71 19.25
C THR A 104 -9.06 -6.41 17.91
N GLY A 105 -9.81 -7.39 17.37
CA GLY A 105 -10.55 -7.20 16.13
C GLY A 105 -11.51 -6.01 16.19
N GLN A 106 -12.22 -5.85 17.32
CA GLN A 106 -13.13 -4.73 17.56
C GLN A 106 -12.39 -3.38 17.53
N GLN A 107 -11.28 -3.26 18.27
CA GLN A 107 -10.48 -2.03 18.30
C GLN A 107 -9.94 -1.65 16.92
N TYR A 108 -9.59 -2.64 16.09
CA TYR A 108 -9.15 -2.39 14.72
C TYR A 108 -10.30 -1.92 13.82
N SER A 109 -11.49 -2.54 13.92
CA SER A 109 -12.63 -2.23 13.05
C SER A 109 -13.35 -0.92 13.37
N GLU A 110 -13.21 -0.39 14.59
CA GLU A 110 -13.81 0.89 15.02
C GLU A 110 -13.00 2.12 14.58
N LYS A 111 -11.83 1.92 13.95
CA LYS A 111 -10.92 2.97 13.50
C LYS A 111 -10.96 3.13 11.98
#